data_AF-A0A6I9HH74-F1
#
_entry.id   AF-A0A6I9HH74-F1
#
_cell.length_a   1.000
_cell.length_b   1.000
_cell.length_c   1.000
_cell.angle_alpha   90.00
_cell.angle_beta   90.00
_cell.angle_gamma   90.00
#
_symmetry.space_group_name_H-M   'P 1'
#
loop_
_entity.id
_entity.type
_entity.pdbx_description
1 polymer ?
#
loop_
_entity_poly.entity_id
_entity_poly.type
_entity_poly.pdbx_seq_one_letter_code
_entity_poly.pdbx_strand_id
1 'polypeptide(L)'
;MGNIMSGYELVTKMTGAEVFGITVPLITSTTGDKLGKTAGNAVWLNREKTSPFELYQFFVRQQDNVVEKYLKLFTFLPLEEIAHIMEMHAKEPEKWGPQKRLAAEVTKLVHGREGLESAKRCTKALYYSSVEALEEMSDQELQELFRQATSAELLLEPGMTVLDLCRKANAIPDGPSGYRKITDGGVSINGNRVTNPETVLILGQHILKNGVSLLRVGKKNYYIIKWLQL
;
A
#
# COMPACT_ATOMS: atom_id res chain seq x y z
N MET A 1 -27.25 -21.89 0.41
CA MET A 1 -27.50 -23.29 0.05
C MET A 1 -28.79 -23.46 -0.76
N GLY A 2 -29.86 -22.70 -0.46
CA GLY A 2 -31.16 -22.79 -1.15
C GLY A 2 -31.08 -22.85 -2.68
N ASN A 3 -30.46 -21.87 -3.34
CA ASN A 3 -30.44 -21.82 -4.81
C ASN A 3 -29.70 -22.99 -5.46
N ILE A 4 -28.67 -23.55 -4.82
CA ILE A 4 -27.93 -24.72 -5.35
C ILE A 4 -28.84 -25.94 -5.32
N MET A 5 -29.58 -26.14 -4.21
CA MET A 5 -30.52 -27.25 -4.08
C MET A 5 -31.70 -27.12 -5.03
N SER A 6 -32.25 -25.91 -5.18
CA SER A 6 -33.31 -25.66 -6.17
C SER A 6 -32.84 -25.95 -7.60
N GLY A 7 -31.57 -25.66 -7.91
CA GLY A 7 -30.96 -26.02 -9.20
C GLY A 7 -30.83 -27.52 -9.40
N TYR A 8 -30.35 -28.25 -8.38
CA TYR A 8 -30.31 -29.71 -8.39
C TYR A 8 -31.68 -30.31 -8.69
N GLU A 9 -32.72 -29.91 -7.93
CA GLU A 9 -34.07 -30.42 -8.13
C GLU A 9 -34.63 -30.13 -9.52
N LEU A 10 -34.37 -28.93 -10.07
CA LEU A 10 -34.84 -28.56 -11.39
C LEU A 10 -34.20 -29.41 -12.49
N VAL A 11 -32.88 -29.57 -12.46
CA VAL A 11 -32.15 -30.35 -13.49
C VAL A 11 -32.58 -31.80 -13.43
N THR A 12 -32.58 -32.42 -12.25
CA THR A 12 -32.96 -33.83 -12.10
C THR A 12 -34.40 -34.08 -12.52
N LYS A 13 -35.35 -33.17 -12.23
CA LYS A 13 -36.75 -33.31 -12.69
C LYS A 13 -36.91 -33.15 -14.20
N MET A 14 -36.18 -32.24 -14.83
CA MET A 14 -36.36 -31.91 -16.25
C MET A 14 -35.61 -32.85 -17.19
N THR A 15 -34.45 -33.35 -16.78
CA THR A 15 -33.56 -34.13 -17.65
C THR A 15 -33.34 -35.56 -17.18
N GLY A 16 -33.69 -35.89 -15.93
CA GLY A 16 -33.36 -37.15 -15.31
C GLY A 16 -31.87 -37.32 -14.97
N ALA A 17 -31.04 -36.29 -15.19
CA ALA A 17 -29.61 -36.35 -14.91
C ALA A 17 -29.30 -36.10 -13.43
N GLU A 18 -28.31 -36.83 -12.91
CA GLU A 18 -27.74 -36.61 -11.58
C GLU A 18 -26.66 -35.52 -11.65
N VAL A 19 -26.77 -34.52 -10.77
CA VAL A 19 -25.83 -33.39 -10.70
C VAL A 19 -25.41 -33.13 -9.26
N PHE A 20 -24.29 -32.44 -9.07
CA PHE A 20 -23.72 -32.17 -7.75
C PHE A 20 -23.48 -30.68 -7.53
N GLY A 21 -23.50 -30.26 -6.27
CA GLY A 21 -23.16 -28.91 -5.85
C GLY A 21 -22.08 -28.94 -4.77
N ILE A 22 -21.09 -28.06 -4.90
CA ILE A 22 -20.04 -27.88 -3.90
C ILE A 22 -20.12 -26.43 -3.41
N THR A 23 -20.02 -26.24 -2.10
CA THR A 23 -19.90 -24.93 -1.48
C THR A 23 -18.50 -24.76 -0.89
N VAL A 24 -18.02 -23.52 -0.93
CA VAL A 24 -16.79 -23.13 -0.24
C VAL A 24 -17.16 -22.37 1.04
N PRO A 25 -16.35 -22.48 2.11
CA PRO A 25 -16.61 -21.77 3.35
C PRO A 25 -16.59 -20.26 3.14
N LEU A 26 -17.47 -19.55 3.86
CA LEU A 26 -17.35 -18.09 3.91
C LEU A 26 -16.07 -17.71 4.67
N ILE A 27 -15.37 -16.71 4.14
CA ILE A 27 -14.16 -16.20 4.77
C ILE A 27 -14.55 -15.07 5.73
N THR A 28 -14.27 -15.28 7.01
CA THR A 28 -14.47 -14.33 8.10
C THR A 28 -13.13 -13.85 8.64
N SER A 29 -13.11 -12.62 9.17
CA SER A 29 -12.01 -12.09 9.97
C SER A 29 -11.95 -12.78 11.33
N THR A 30 -10.87 -12.55 12.07
CA THR A 30 -10.72 -13.02 13.46
C THR A 30 -11.74 -12.38 14.42
N THR A 31 -12.37 -11.27 14.03
CA THR A 31 -13.46 -10.62 14.78
C THR A 31 -14.86 -11.16 14.44
N GLY A 32 -14.97 -12.12 13.52
CA GLY A 32 -16.25 -12.69 13.08
C GLY A 32 -16.93 -11.91 11.94
N ASP A 33 -16.40 -10.74 11.57
CA ASP A 33 -16.89 -9.98 10.42
C ASP A 33 -16.56 -10.69 9.11
N LYS A 34 -17.40 -10.52 8.09
CA LYS A 34 -17.07 -11.03 6.75
C LYS A 34 -15.88 -10.25 6.20
N LEU A 35 -14.92 -10.96 5.61
CA LEU A 35 -13.79 -10.33 4.94
C LEU A 35 -14.31 -9.35 3.87
N GLY A 36 -13.95 -8.07 3.99
CA GLY A 36 -14.39 -7.01 3.09
C GLY A 36 -15.73 -6.32 3.42
N LYS A 37 -16.35 -6.60 4.57
CA LYS A 37 -17.58 -5.90 5.03
C LYS A 37 -17.40 -4.95 6.20
N THR A 38 -16.18 -4.69 6.65
CA THR A 38 -15.94 -3.62 7.62
C THR A 38 -16.41 -2.30 7.04
N ALA A 39 -17.23 -1.57 7.79
CA ALA A 39 -17.76 -0.27 7.41
C ALA A 39 -16.62 0.63 6.85
N GLY A 40 -16.59 0.82 5.52
CA GLY A 40 -15.63 1.68 4.82
C GLY A 40 -14.39 1.02 4.19
N ASN A 41 -14.12 -0.28 4.37
CA ASN A 41 -12.87 -0.93 3.92
C ASN A 41 -13.09 -2.20 3.09
N ALA A 42 -13.96 -2.15 2.08
CA ALA A 42 -14.03 -3.22 1.09
C ALA A 42 -12.72 -3.24 0.27
N VAL A 43 -12.07 -4.40 0.18
CA VAL A 43 -10.89 -4.62 -0.67
C VAL A 43 -11.39 -5.01 -2.06
N TRP A 44 -11.17 -4.13 -3.03
CA TRP A 44 -11.61 -4.34 -4.41
C TRP A 44 -10.50 -4.98 -5.23
N LEU A 45 -10.89 -5.73 -6.27
CA LEU A 45 -9.94 -6.23 -7.26
C LEU A 45 -9.61 -5.18 -8.33
N ASN A 46 -10.47 -4.16 -8.48
CA ASN A 46 -10.24 -3.07 -9.41
C ASN A 46 -9.18 -2.09 -8.85
N ARG A 47 -8.13 -1.86 -9.63
CA ARG A 47 -6.97 -1.02 -9.30
C ARG A 47 -7.31 0.42 -8.90
N GLU A 48 -8.34 1.00 -9.52
CA GLU A 48 -8.76 2.37 -9.22
C GLU A 48 -9.44 2.47 -7.85
N LYS A 49 -10.09 1.39 -7.39
CA LYS A 49 -10.73 1.35 -6.07
C LYS A 49 -9.80 0.90 -4.96
N THR A 50 -8.97 -0.11 -5.23
CA THR A 50 -7.91 -0.58 -4.32
C THR A 50 -6.65 -0.73 -5.14
N SER A 51 -5.65 0.11 -4.85
CA SER A 51 -4.38 0.07 -5.59
C SER A 51 -3.63 -1.23 -5.31
N PRO A 52 -2.67 -1.64 -6.16
CA PRO A 52 -1.89 -2.85 -5.91
C PRO A 52 -1.13 -2.76 -4.59
N PHE A 53 -0.67 -1.56 -4.23
CA PHE A 53 -0.06 -1.28 -2.94
C PHE A 53 -1.04 -1.54 -1.78
N GLU A 54 -2.26 -1.00 -1.84
CA GLU A 54 -3.28 -1.21 -0.80
C GLU A 54 -3.66 -2.69 -0.65
N LEU A 55 -3.85 -3.39 -1.78
CA LEU A 55 -4.14 -4.83 -1.79
C LEU A 55 -2.99 -5.64 -1.18
N TYR A 56 -1.76 -5.36 -1.60
CA TYR A 56 -0.56 -6.01 -1.06
C TYR A 56 -0.45 -5.79 0.46
N GLN A 57 -0.60 -4.54 0.90
CA GLN A 57 -0.54 -4.19 2.31
C GLN A 57 -1.69 -4.79 3.14
N PHE A 58 -2.88 -4.95 2.56
CA PHE A 58 -3.97 -5.66 3.22
C PHE A 58 -3.56 -7.10 3.59
N PHE A 59 -2.90 -7.82 2.68
CA PHE A 59 -2.45 -9.19 2.93
C PHE A 59 -1.17 -9.25 3.80
N VAL A 60 -0.26 -8.29 3.69
CA VAL A 60 0.93 -8.22 4.56
C VAL A 60 0.55 -8.05 6.04
N ARG A 61 -0.55 -7.35 6.33
CA ARG A 61 -1.00 -7.05 7.69
C ARG A 61 -1.85 -8.17 8.32
N GLN A 62 -1.98 -9.32 7.66
CA GLN A 62 -2.74 -10.44 8.22
C GLN A 62 -2.04 -11.05 9.43
N GLN A 63 -2.85 -11.50 10.40
CA GLN A 63 -2.36 -12.09 11.64
C GLN A 63 -1.78 -13.49 11.39
N ASP A 64 -0.80 -13.89 12.19
CA ASP A 64 -0.14 -15.20 12.09
C ASP A 64 -1.13 -16.38 12.17
N ASN A 65 -2.17 -16.24 12.99
CA ASN A 65 -3.18 -17.29 13.19
C ASN A 65 -4.10 -17.52 11.97
N VAL A 66 -4.11 -16.62 10.98
CA VAL A 66 -4.94 -16.75 9.77
C VAL A 66 -4.14 -16.93 8.49
N VAL A 67 -2.86 -16.58 8.49
CA VAL A 67 -2.07 -16.51 7.25
C VAL A 67 -1.94 -17.86 6.56
N GLU A 68 -1.79 -18.97 7.30
CA GLU A 68 -1.72 -20.31 6.73
C GLU A 68 -3.03 -20.70 6.03
N LYS A 69 -4.16 -20.42 6.68
CA LYS A 69 -5.49 -20.65 6.09
C LYS A 69 -5.65 -19.84 4.81
N TYR A 70 -5.17 -18.60 4.78
CA TYR A 70 -5.28 -17.73 3.62
C TYR A 70 -4.36 -18.16 2.48
N LEU A 71 -3.15 -18.66 2.78
CA LEU A 71 -2.28 -19.27 1.78
C LEU A 71 -3.00 -20.44 1.08
N LYS A 72 -3.65 -21.32 1.85
CA LYS A 72 -4.39 -22.47 1.30
C LYS A 72 -5.64 -22.07 0.49
N LEU A 73 -6.30 -20.96 0.83
CA LEU A 73 -7.54 -20.52 0.18
C LEU A 73 -7.33 -19.62 -1.03
N PHE A 74 -6.29 -18.79 -1.03
CA PHE A 74 -6.13 -17.71 -2.01
C PHE A 74 -4.93 -17.89 -2.95
N THR A 75 -4.15 -18.95 -2.81
CA THR A 75 -2.98 -19.19 -3.64
C THR A 75 -3.03 -20.57 -4.29
N PHE A 76 -2.21 -20.75 -5.33
CA PHE A 76 -2.00 -22.04 -5.99
C PHE A 76 -0.74 -22.75 -5.48
N LEU A 77 -0.24 -22.39 -4.30
CA LEU A 77 0.96 -23.01 -3.74
C LEU A 77 0.69 -24.45 -3.31
N PRO A 78 1.63 -25.38 -3.57
CA PRO A 78 1.57 -26.72 -3.02
C PRO A 78 1.49 -26.71 -1.49
N LEU A 79 0.73 -27.63 -0.91
CA LEU A 79 0.57 -27.71 0.55
C LEU A 79 1.91 -27.94 1.27
N GLU A 80 2.83 -28.69 0.66
CA GLU A 80 4.18 -28.90 1.18
C GLU A 80 4.99 -27.61 1.25
N GLU A 81 4.85 -26.74 0.23
CA GLU A 81 5.50 -25.43 0.22
C GLU A 81 4.92 -24.51 1.31
N ILE A 82 3.60 -24.52 1.49
CA ILE A 82 2.95 -23.80 2.58
C ILE A 82 3.47 -24.29 3.93
N ALA A 83 3.56 -25.61 4.14
CA ALA A 83 4.08 -26.19 5.37
C ALA A 83 5.53 -25.75 5.64
N HIS A 84 6.39 -25.76 4.62
CA HIS A 84 7.77 -25.31 4.73
C HIS A 84 7.87 -23.82 5.09
N ILE A 85 7.08 -22.95 4.45
CA ILE A 85 7.03 -21.52 4.75
C ILE A 85 6.61 -21.27 6.20
N MET A 86 5.63 -22.02 6.70
CA MET A 86 5.18 -21.91 8.10
C MET A 86 6.21 -22.43 9.10
N GLU A 87 6.95 -23.49 8.76
CA GLU A 87 8.06 -23.98 9.60
C GLU A 87 9.17 -22.93 9.73
N MET A 88 9.54 -22.28 8.62
CA MET A 88 10.52 -21.19 8.62
C MET A 88 10.01 -19.99 9.41
N HIS A 89 8.72 -19.65 9.28
CA HIS A 89 8.10 -18.56 10.05
C HIS A 89 8.10 -18.81 11.55
N ALA A 90 7.92 -20.06 12.00
CA ALA A 90 7.99 -20.40 13.42
C ALA A 90 9.38 -20.12 14.03
N LYS A 91 10.44 -20.16 13.21
CA LYS A 91 11.82 -19.87 13.63
C LYS A 91 12.11 -18.36 13.64
N GLU A 92 11.55 -17.61 12.70
CA GLU A 92 11.83 -16.18 12.48
C GLU A 92 10.54 -15.38 12.20
N PRO A 93 9.61 -15.31 13.18
CA PRO A 93 8.29 -14.71 12.97
C PRO A 93 8.35 -13.23 12.60
N GLU A 94 9.38 -12.51 13.03
CA GLU A 94 9.62 -11.10 12.74
C GLU A 94 9.90 -10.81 11.25
N LYS A 95 10.23 -11.83 10.45
CA LYS A 95 10.45 -11.66 9.00
C LYS A 95 9.16 -11.58 8.19
N TRP A 96 8.04 -12.04 8.76
CA TRP A 96 6.70 -11.99 8.15
C TRP A 96 6.66 -12.71 6.79
N GLY A 97 7.37 -13.85 6.70
CA GLY A 97 7.55 -14.61 5.46
C GLY A 97 6.22 -15.05 4.81
N PRO A 98 5.32 -15.73 5.56
CA PRO A 98 4.04 -16.18 5.04
C PRO A 98 3.16 -15.03 4.54
N GLN A 99 3.10 -13.92 5.28
CA GLN A 99 2.29 -12.75 4.93
C GLN A 99 2.80 -12.09 3.65
N LYS A 100 4.12 -11.90 3.54
CA LYS A 100 4.75 -11.34 2.34
C LYS A 100 4.54 -12.27 1.13
N ARG A 101 4.59 -13.60 1.33
CA ARG A 101 4.32 -14.57 0.26
C ARG A 101 2.86 -14.52 -0.17
N LEU A 102 1.92 -14.56 0.77
CA LEU A 102 0.49 -14.44 0.51
C LEU A 102 0.18 -13.16 -0.28
N ALA A 103 0.68 -12.02 0.20
CA ALA A 103 0.50 -10.74 -0.49
C ALA A 103 1.09 -10.76 -1.90
N ALA A 104 2.27 -11.35 -2.09
CA ALA A 104 2.88 -11.45 -3.40
C ALA A 104 2.06 -12.30 -4.38
N GLU A 105 1.61 -13.48 -3.97
CA GLU A 105 0.80 -14.37 -4.82
C GLU A 105 -0.55 -13.73 -5.19
N VAL A 106 -1.27 -13.17 -4.21
CA VAL A 106 -2.59 -12.58 -4.47
C VAL A 106 -2.49 -11.30 -5.29
N THR A 107 -1.55 -10.40 -4.97
CA THR A 107 -1.37 -9.17 -5.78
C THR A 107 -0.93 -9.51 -7.20
N LYS A 108 -0.08 -10.52 -7.40
CA LYS A 108 0.31 -11.00 -8.73
C LYS A 108 -0.87 -11.60 -9.49
N LEU A 109 -1.73 -12.36 -8.81
CA LEU A 109 -2.92 -12.95 -9.41
C LEU A 109 -3.90 -11.87 -9.90
N VAL A 110 -4.09 -10.80 -9.12
CA VAL A 110 -5.09 -9.76 -9.39
C VAL A 110 -4.57 -8.67 -10.32
N HIS A 111 -3.34 -8.19 -10.12
CA HIS A 111 -2.76 -7.04 -10.84
C HIS A 111 -1.55 -7.40 -11.71
N GLY A 112 -1.27 -8.70 -11.89
CA GLY A 112 -0.15 -9.17 -12.68
C GLY A 112 1.21 -8.91 -12.02
N ARG A 113 2.26 -9.26 -12.75
CA ARG A 113 3.65 -9.06 -12.30
C ARG A 113 3.97 -7.58 -12.09
N GLU A 114 3.51 -6.73 -12.99
CA GLU A 114 3.75 -5.29 -12.91
C GLU A 114 3.11 -4.67 -11.67
N GLY A 115 1.86 -5.03 -11.36
CA GLY A 115 1.18 -4.58 -10.14
C GLY A 115 1.88 -5.05 -8.86
N LEU A 116 2.43 -6.26 -8.85
CA LEU A 116 3.24 -6.74 -7.71
C LEU A 116 4.52 -5.92 -7.53
N GLU A 117 5.29 -5.71 -8.61
CA GLU A 117 6.53 -4.94 -8.52
C GLU A 117 6.26 -3.48 -8.14
N SER A 118 5.15 -2.92 -8.65
CA SER A 118 4.62 -1.63 -8.24
C SER A 118 4.33 -1.57 -6.74
N ALA A 119 3.59 -2.54 -6.20
CA ALA A 119 3.27 -2.63 -4.78
C ALA A 119 4.53 -2.74 -3.90
N LYS A 120 5.54 -3.51 -4.35
CA LYS A 120 6.83 -3.64 -3.66
C LYS A 120 7.62 -2.33 -3.68
N ARG A 121 7.70 -1.63 -4.83
CA ARG A 121 8.34 -0.30 -4.93
C ARG A 121 7.68 0.69 -3.99
N CYS A 122 6.36 0.81 -4.03
CA CYS A 122 5.58 1.66 -3.13
C CYS A 122 5.83 1.33 -1.65
N THR A 123 5.90 0.04 -1.31
CA THR A 123 6.23 -0.43 0.05
C THR A 123 7.65 -0.01 0.45
N LYS A 124 8.62 -0.15 -0.45
CA LYS A 124 10.02 0.25 -0.22
C LYS A 124 10.14 1.77 0.00
N ALA A 125 9.49 2.55 -0.86
CA ALA A 125 9.43 4.00 -0.78
C ALA A 125 8.84 4.48 0.56
N LEU A 126 7.67 3.98 0.95
CA LEU A 126 6.96 4.49 2.12
C LEU A 126 7.57 4.03 3.45
N TYR A 127 7.89 2.74 3.59
CA TYR A 127 8.29 2.16 4.87
C TYR A 127 9.80 2.15 5.10
N TYR A 128 10.60 2.15 4.03
CA TYR A 128 12.06 2.14 4.13
C TYR A 128 12.68 3.48 3.72
N SER A 129 11.86 4.49 3.37
CA SER A 129 12.32 5.82 2.96
C SER A 129 13.37 5.75 1.84
N SER A 130 13.27 4.75 0.95
CA SER A 130 14.19 4.60 -0.17
C SER A 130 13.90 5.68 -1.20
N VAL A 131 14.84 6.59 -1.34
CA VAL A 131 14.80 7.67 -2.31
C VAL A 131 14.81 7.09 -3.72
N GLU A 132 15.62 6.07 -3.97
CA GLU A 132 15.72 5.40 -5.27
C GLU A 132 14.36 4.83 -5.70
N ALA A 133 13.63 4.21 -4.76
CA ALA A 133 12.29 3.69 -5.04
C ALA A 133 11.30 4.81 -5.38
N LEU A 134 11.40 5.99 -4.74
CA LEU A 134 10.58 7.16 -5.05
C LEU A 134 10.94 7.77 -6.41
N GLU A 135 12.21 7.76 -6.81
CA GLU A 135 12.65 8.27 -8.11
C GLU A 135 12.18 7.39 -9.27
N GLU A 136 12.16 6.06 -9.08
CA GLU A 136 11.72 5.08 -10.08
C GLU A 136 10.19 4.97 -10.20
N MET A 137 9.43 5.57 -9.27
CA MET A 137 7.98 5.48 -9.27
C MET A 137 7.37 6.28 -10.41
N SER A 138 6.34 5.71 -11.04
CA SER A 138 5.52 6.43 -12.01
C SER A 138 4.55 7.42 -11.34
N ASP A 139 4.03 8.37 -12.12
CA ASP A 139 3.00 9.30 -11.64
C ASP A 139 1.77 8.59 -11.07
N GLN A 140 1.36 7.49 -11.69
CA GLN A 140 0.26 6.66 -11.24
C GLN A 140 0.58 6.03 -9.88
N GLU A 141 1.80 5.52 -9.69
CA GLU A 141 2.22 4.91 -8.42
C GLU A 141 2.28 5.92 -7.29
N LEU A 142 2.75 7.15 -7.57
CA LEU A 142 2.74 8.23 -6.59
C LEU A 142 1.32 8.62 -6.21
N GLN A 143 0.42 8.77 -7.18
CA GLN A 143 -1.00 9.04 -6.92
C GLN A 143 -1.66 7.91 -6.11
N GLU A 144 -1.34 6.66 -6.41
CA GLU A 144 -1.87 5.49 -5.70
C GLU A 144 -1.34 5.37 -4.27
N LEU A 145 -0.03 5.54 -4.06
CA LEU A 145 0.62 5.43 -2.74
C LEU A 145 0.11 6.50 -1.77
N PHE A 146 -0.16 7.69 -2.31
CA PHE A 146 -0.48 8.88 -1.55
C PHE A 146 -1.88 9.40 -1.87
N ARG A 147 -2.82 8.52 -2.22
CA ARG A 147 -4.21 8.88 -2.54
C ARG A 147 -4.90 9.70 -1.45
N GLN A 148 -4.47 9.52 -0.18
CA GLN A 148 -4.94 10.31 0.98
C GLN A 148 -3.98 11.43 1.38
N ALA A 149 -2.76 11.45 0.84
CA ALA A 149 -1.78 12.48 1.15
C ALA A 149 -2.10 13.74 0.36
N THR A 150 -1.81 14.89 0.95
CA THR A 150 -1.99 16.17 0.26
C THR A 150 -0.93 16.30 -0.82
N SER A 151 -1.35 16.34 -2.09
CA SER A 151 -0.48 16.69 -3.20
C SER A 151 -0.53 18.20 -3.46
N ALA A 152 0.62 18.82 -3.70
CA ALA A 152 0.71 20.21 -4.15
C ALA A 152 1.54 20.26 -5.44
N GLU A 153 1.08 21.04 -6.40
CA GLU A 153 1.85 21.37 -7.61
C GLU A 153 2.46 22.75 -7.41
N LEU A 154 3.79 22.83 -7.46
CA LEU A 154 4.54 24.06 -7.17
C LEU A 154 5.49 24.41 -8.32
N LEU A 155 5.74 25.70 -8.49
CA LEU A 155 6.82 26.22 -9.34
C LEU A 155 8.04 26.47 -8.47
N LEU A 156 9.22 26.04 -8.95
CA LEU A 156 10.48 26.30 -8.27
C LEU A 156 10.90 27.75 -8.51
N GLU A 157 10.93 28.55 -7.45
CA GLU A 157 11.40 29.93 -7.50
C GLU A 157 12.88 30.01 -7.11
N PRO A 158 13.68 30.92 -7.70
CA PRO A 158 15.06 31.12 -7.28
C PRO A 158 15.16 31.47 -5.79
N GLY A 159 15.99 30.72 -5.06
CA GLY A 159 16.17 30.93 -3.62
C GLY A 159 15.06 30.36 -2.75
N MET A 160 14.10 29.62 -3.31
CA MET A 160 13.03 28.99 -2.53
C MET A 160 13.60 28.09 -1.44
N THR A 161 13.16 28.32 -0.21
CA THR A 161 13.66 27.62 0.97
C THR A 161 12.78 26.44 1.38
N VAL A 162 13.27 25.63 2.31
CA VAL A 162 12.49 24.57 2.96
C VAL A 162 11.28 25.14 3.70
N LEU A 163 11.40 26.32 4.32
CA LEU A 163 10.28 27.02 4.94
C LEU A 163 9.21 27.40 3.92
N ASP A 164 9.62 27.94 2.77
CA ASP A 164 8.70 28.33 1.69
C ASP A 164 7.97 27.12 1.13
N LEU A 165 8.69 26.02 0.89
CA LEU A 165 8.11 24.74 0.47
C LEU A 165 7.01 24.28 1.43
N CYS A 166 7.33 24.22 2.73
CA CYS A 166 6.40 23.74 3.74
C CYS A 166 5.15 24.62 3.85
N ARG A 167 5.30 25.95 3.67
CA ARG A 167 4.18 26.89 3.67
C ARG A 167 3.34 26.79 2.41
N LYS A 168 3.94 26.79 1.22
CA LYS A 168 3.20 26.66 -0.04
C LYS A 168 2.46 25.32 -0.15
N ALA A 169 3.02 24.27 0.45
CA ALA A 169 2.37 22.97 0.57
C ALA A 169 1.30 22.89 1.68
N ASN A 170 1.09 23.96 2.46
CA ASN A 170 0.26 23.98 3.67
C ASN A 170 0.59 22.83 4.65
N ALA A 171 1.87 22.46 4.75
CA ALA A 171 2.35 21.32 5.51
C ALA A 171 2.66 21.65 6.98
N ILE A 172 2.87 22.94 7.28
CA ILE A 172 3.16 23.44 8.63
C ILE A 172 2.25 24.62 8.97
N PRO A 173 1.99 24.88 10.27
CA PRO A 173 1.28 26.09 10.69
C PRO A 173 2.07 27.35 10.35
N ASP A 174 1.36 28.46 10.13
CA ASP A 174 2.00 29.76 9.94
C ASP A 174 2.71 30.27 11.21
N GLY A 175 3.60 31.25 11.01
CA GLY A 175 4.31 31.93 12.08
C GLY A 175 5.42 31.11 12.76
N PRO A 176 5.81 31.46 14.00
CA PRO A 176 6.94 30.85 14.71
C PRO A 176 6.79 29.35 15.00
N SER A 177 5.55 28.86 15.08
CA SER A 177 5.25 27.44 15.34
C SER A 177 5.70 26.55 14.19
N GLY A 178 5.40 26.93 12.94
CA GLY A 178 5.89 26.20 11.76
C GLY A 178 7.41 26.23 11.64
N TYR A 179 8.01 27.39 11.90
CA TYR A 179 9.47 27.55 11.91
C TYR A 179 10.13 26.58 12.91
N ARG A 180 9.63 26.54 14.15
CA ARG A 180 10.11 25.61 15.18
C ARG A 180 9.96 24.15 14.78
N LYS A 181 8.87 23.81 14.08
CA LYS A 181 8.63 22.44 13.64
C LYS A 181 9.72 21.92 12.70
N ILE A 182 10.31 22.79 11.90
CA ILE A 182 11.49 22.46 11.08
C ILE A 182 12.74 22.39 11.96
N THR A 183 13.02 23.41 12.78
CA THR A 183 14.24 23.45 13.61
C THR A 183 14.36 22.28 14.59
N ASP A 184 13.22 21.84 15.14
CA ASP A 184 13.13 20.72 16.06
C ASP A 184 13.29 19.36 15.35
N GLY A 185 13.51 19.36 14.03
CA GLY A 185 13.71 18.16 13.21
C GLY A 185 12.42 17.41 12.92
N GLY A 186 11.28 18.10 12.99
CA GLY A 186 9.96 17.54 12.69
C GLY A 186 9.68 17.43 11.18
N VAL A 187 10.58 17.88 10.31
CA VAL A 187 10.42 17.87 8.85
C VAL A 187 11.50 17.02 8.20
N SER A 188 11.11 16.24 7.19
CA SER A 188 12.03 15.52 6.31
C SER A 188 11.61 15.64 4.85
N ILE A 189 12.58 15.74 3.95
CA ILE A 189 12.39 15.75 2.51
C ILE A 189 13.11 14.53 1.94
N ASN A 190 12.40 13.69 1.19
CA ASN A 190 12.93 12.45 0.60
C ASN A 190 13.58 11.55 1.67
N GLY A 191 12.96 11.43 2.85
CA GLY A 191 13.48 10.65 3.98
C GLY A 191 14.60 11.31 4.77
N ASN A 192 15.23 12.37 4.25
CA ASN A 192 16.29 13.09 4.93
C ASN A 192 15.71 14.17 5.84
N ARG A 193 16.06 14.12 7.13
CA ARG A 193 15.62 15.14 8.11
C ARG A 193 16.27 16.49 7.77
N VAL A 194 15.47 17.56 7.81
CA VAL A 194 15.94 18.93 7.59
C VAL A 194 15.62 19.77 8.82
N THR A 195 16.64 20.46 9.34
CA THR A 195 16.54 21.28 10.57
C THR A 195 16.81 22.76 10.33
N ASN A 196 17.26 23.17 9.15
CA ASN A 196 17.49 24.57 8.83
C ASN A 196 16.39 25.09 7.87
N PRO A 197 15.46 25.93 8.34
CA PRO A 197 14.35 26.46 7.53
C PRO A 197 14.81 27.26 6.30
N GLU A 198 15.97 27.92 6.39
CA GLU A 198 16.53 28.78 5.34
C GLU A 198 17.33 27.99 4.29
N THR A 199 17.34 26.65 4.39
CA THR A 199 18.01 25.81 3.39
C THR A 199 17.32 25.99 2.05
N VAL A 200 18.07 26.45 1.05
CA VAL A 200 17.58 26.59 -0.33
C VAL A 200 17.39 25.21 -0.94
N LEU A 201 16.29 25.02 -1.67
CA LEU A 201 16.00 23.78 -2.37
C LEU A 201 16.98 23.57 -3.53
N ILE A 202 17.42 22.32 -3.71
CA ILE A 202 18.42 21.94 -4.70
C ILE A 202 17.92 20.75 -5.49
N LEU A 203 18.00 20.85 -6.81
CA LEU A 203 17.70 19.76 -7.74
C LEU A 203 18.65 18.59 -7.54
N GLY A 204 18.13 17.37 -7.52
CA GLY A 204 18.87 16.13 -7.24
C GLY A 204 19.09 15.85 -5.74
N GLN A 205 18.71 16.76 -4.85
CA GLN A 205 18.78 16.56 -3.40
C GLN A 205 17.39 16.65 -2.75
N HIS A 206 16.79 17.84 -2.84
CA HIS A 206 15.45 18.10 -2.31
C HIS A 206 14.38 17.77 -3.34
N ILE A 207 14.71 17.96 -4.61
CA ILE A 207 13.83 17.67 -5.74
C ILE A 207 14.42 16.50 -6.50
N LEU A 208 13.68 15.41 -6.58
CA LEU A 208 14.11 14.19 -7.26
C LEU A 208 14.15 14.40 -8.77
N LYS A 209 14.88 13.54 -9.48
CA LYS A 209 15.06 13.66 -10.94
C LYS A 209 13.76 13.57 -11.73
N ASN A 210 12.74 12.90 -11.18
CA ASN A 210 11.39 12.83 -11.74
C ASN A 210 10.53 14.06 -11.43
N GLY A 211 11.10 15.12 -10.83
CA GLY A 211 10.39 16.36 -10.51
C GLY A 211 9.46 16.26 -9.31
N VAL A 212 9.75 15.34 -8.38
CA VAL A 212 8.94 15.13 -7.19
C VAL A 212 9.75 15.34 -5.91
N SER A 213 9.10 15.82 -4.85
CA SER A 213 9.64 15.76 -3.50
C SER A 213 8.64 15.10 -2.56
N LEU A 214 9.10 14.17 -1.73
CA LEU A 214 8.31 13.62 -0.64
C LEU A 214 8.59 14.41 0.63
N LEU A 215 7.69 15.32 0.98
CA LEU A 215 7.74 16.06 2.24
C LEU A 215 7.00 15.27 3.31
N ARG A 216 7.62 15.11 4.48
CA ARG A 216 6.99 14.49 5.65
C ARG A 216 7.12 15.40 6.85
N VAL A 217 6.01 15.60 7.55
CA VAL A 217 5.92 16.36 8.79
C VAL A 217 5.50 15.43 9.93
N GLY A 218 6.35 15.30 10.94
CA GLY A 218 6.16 14.38 12.06
C GLY A 218 6.30 12.92 11.65
N LYS A 219 5.34 12.06 12.03
CA LYS A 219 5.39 10.61 11.79
C LYS A 219 4.47 10.12 10.66
N LYS A 220 3.38 10.83 10.38
CA LYS A 220 2.29 10.32 9.52
C LYS A 220 1.83 11.29 8.43
N ASN A 221 2.23 12.56 8.49
CA ASN A 221 1.74 13.55 7.52
C ASN A 221 2.72 13.60 6.36
N TYR A 222 2.31 13.05 5.22
CA TYR A 222 3.07 13.04 3.98
C TYR A 222 2.43 14.02 2.99
N TYR A 223 3.28 14.68 2.22
CA TYR A 223 2.91 15.63 1.18
C TYR A 223 3.73 15.30 -0.05
N ILE A 224 3.07 15.14 -1.20
CA ILE A 224 3.78 15.03 -2.47
C ILE A 224 3.85 16.42 -3.07
N ILE A 225 5.06 16.83 -3.42
CA ILE A 225 5.27 18.06 -4.18
C ILE A 225 5.63 17.66 -5.60
N LYS A 226 4.80 18.05 -6.56
CA LYS A 226 5.11 17.95 -7.99
C LYS A 226 5.61 19.30 -8.48
N TRP A 227 6.77 19.32 -9.09
CA TRP A 227 7.38 20.55 -9.60
C TRP A 227 7.05 20.72 -11.08
N LEU A 228 6.37 21.82 -11.43
CA LEU A 228 5.83 22.04 -12.79
C LEU A 228 6.87 22.54 -13.80
N GLN A 229 7.96 23.14 -13.32
CA GLN A 229 9.12 23.59 -14.11
C GLN A 229 10.37 23.42 -13.25
N LEU A 230 11.40 22.75 -13.81
CA LEU A 230 12.70 22.50 -13.19
C LEU A 230 13.81 23.20 -13.95
#